data_AF-A0A146EZC3-F1
#
_entry.id   AF-A0A146EZC3-F1
#
_cell.length_a   1.000
_cell.length_b   1.000
_cell.length_c   1.000
_cell.angle_alpha   90.00
_cell.angle_beta   90.00
_cell.angle_gamma   90.00
#
_symmetry.space_group_name_H-M   'P 1'
#
loop_
_entity.id
_entity.type
_entity.pdbx_description
1 polymer ?
#
loop_
_entity_poly.entity_id
_entity_poly.type
_entity_poly.pdbx_seq_one_letter_code
_entity_poly.pdbx_strand_id
1 'polypeptide(L)'
;MWTESGDEQTYTCESAYGDGFCLEDSDSTTSYTTTQTVTTAPSGYSATTMAADLTTDFGTTASIPIPTIPTSFYPGVTAISPLASAATTA
;
A
#
# COMPACT_ATOMS: atom_id res chain seq x y z
N MET A 1 -5.88 -4.74 5.54
CA MET A 1 -5.57 -5.44 4.27
C MET A 1 -6.33 -6.76 4.22
N TRP A 2 -6.60 -7.25 3.02
CA TRP A 2 -7.14 -8.59 2.78
C TRP A 2 -6.48 -9.21 1.57
N THR A 3 -6.48 -10.54 1.50
CA THR A 3 -5.91 -11.27 0.37
C THR A 3 -6.78 -11.10 -0.89
N GLU A 4 -6.14 -11.06 -2.06
CA GLU A 4 -6.81 -11.08 -3.36
C GLU A 4 -7.17 -12.50 -3.82
N SER A 5 -6.61 -13.52 -3.16
CA SER A 5 -6.86 -14.93 -3.46
C SER A 5 -6.87 -15.78 -2.19
N GLY A 6 -7.78 -16.75 -2.13
CA GLY A 6 -8.06 -17.50 -0.89
C GLY A 6 -8.96 -16.73 0.09
N ASP A 7 -9.12 -17.28 1.29
CA ASP A 7 -10.06 -16.85 2.32
C ASP A 7 -9.42 -16.57 3.69
N GLU A 8 -8.09 -16.57 3.76
CA GLU A 8 -7.32 -16.32 4.99
C GLU A 8 -6.07 -15.47 4.71
N GLN A 9 -5.54 -14.82 5.75
CA GLN A 9 -4.23 -14.15 5.73
C GLN A 9 -3.49 -14.36 7.06
N THR A 10 -2.19 -14.08 7.09
CA THR A 10 -1.38 -14.21 8.31
C THR A 10 -0.77 -12.87 8.73
N TYR A 11 -0.69 -12.66 10.05
CA TYR A 11 0.14 -11.64 10.67
C TYR A 11 1.28 -12.33 11.41
N THR A 12 2.51 -12.04 11.02
CA THR A 12 3.71 -12.61 11.63
C THR A 12 4.45 -11.52 12.40
N CYS A 13 4.80 -11.81 13.64
CA CYS A 13 5.61 -10.92 14.46
C CYS A 13 6.77 -11.70 15.08
N GLU A 14 7.92 -11.04 15.16
CA GLU A 14 9.14 -11.59 15.72
C GLU A 14 9.87 -10.51 16.51
N SER A 15 10.02 -10.71 17.81
CA SER A 15 10.69 -9.78 18.73
C SER A 15 10.22 -8.32 18.59
N ALA A 16 8.93 -8.11 18.33
CA ALA A 16 8.31 -6.81 18.08
C ALA A 16 7.35 -6.43 19.21
N TYR A 17 7.49 -5.23 19.75
CA TYR A 17 6.78 -4.81 20.97
C TYR A 17 5.90 -3.60 20.72
N GLY A 18 4.72 -3.56 21.35
CA GLY A 18 3.75 -2.46 21.27
C GLY A 18 2.31 -2.95 21.11
N ASP A 19 1.43 -2.02 20.77
CA ASP A 19 -0.01 -2.30 20.60
C ASP A 19 -0.39 -2.57 19.15
N GLY A 20 -1.00 -3.73 18.91
CA GLY A 20 -1.69 -4.02 17.64
C GLY A 20 -1.33 -5.37 17.03
N PHE A 21 -2.34 -6.05 16.48
CA PHE A 21 -2.20 -7.33 15.79
C PHE A 21 -1.40 -8.35 16.60
N CYS A 22 -0.22 -8.78 16.12
CA CYS A 22 0.62 -9.80 16.74
C CYS A 22 1.79 -9.27 17.57
N LEU A 23 1.83 -7.97 17.83
CA LEU A 23 2.83 -7.38 18.70
C LEU A 23 2.64 -7.88 20.14
N GLU A 24 3.73 -8.14 20.82
CA GLU A 24 3.69 -8.40 22.25
C GLU A 24 3.61 -7.07 23.02
N ASP A 25 2.60 -6.95 23.88
CA ASP A 25 2.53 -5.87 24.87
C ASP A 25 3.24 -6.34 26.15
N SER A 26 4.52 -5.98 26.27
CA SER A 26 5.39 -6.38 27.39
C SER A 26 6.47 -5.34 27.61
N ASP A 27 6.72 -5.01 28.89
CA ASP A 27 7.84 -4.16 29.30
C ASP A 27 9.20 -4.87 29.21
N SER A 28 9.22 -6.19 29.00
CA SER A 28 10.43 -7.00 28.85
C SER A 28 10.62 -7.41 27.38
N THR A 29 11.64 -6.84 26.74
CA THR A 29 11.94 -7.06 25.31
C THR A 29 12.80 -8.31 25.09
N THR A 30 12.18 -9.48 25.18
CA THR A 30 12.83 -10.78 24.90
C THR A 30 12.66 -11.22 23.44
N SER A 31 13.31 -12.30 23.02
CA SER A 31 13.05 -12.87 21.70
C SER A 31 11.76 -13.68 21.72
N TYR A 32 10.92 -13.53 20.69
CA TYR A 32 9.76 -14.38 20.48
C TYR A 32 9.45 -14.50 18.98
N THR A 33 8.62 -15.47 18.62
CA THR A 33 8.05 -15.61 17.27
C THR A 33 6.60 -16.01 17.39
N THR A 34 5.71 -15.34 16.66
CA THR A 34 4.27 -15.67 16.64
C THR A 34 3.68 -15.46 15.26
N THR A 35 2.64 -16.24 14.95
CA THR A 35 1.84 -16.13 13.74
C THR A 35 0.37 -16.16 14.12
N GLN A 36 -0.39 -15.15 13.69
CA GLN A 36 -1.84 -15.12 13.81
C GLN A 36 -2.49 -15.31 12.44
N THR A 37 -3.37 -16.30 12.32
CA THR A 37 -4.18 -16.51 11.12
C THR A 37 -5.51 -15.80 11.24
N VAL A 38 -5.87 -15.01 10.23
CA VAL A 38 -7.13 -14.27 10.15
C VAL A 38 -7.97 -14.85 9.02
N THR A 39 -9.12 -15.42 9.37
CA THR A 39 -10.00 -16.18 8.46
C THR A 39 -11.25 -15.41 8.04
N THR A 40 -11.30 -14.11 8.33
CA THR A 40 -12.40 -13.22 7.95
C THR A 40 -11.83 -11.88 7.53
N ALA A 41 -12.34 -11.33 6.42
CA ALA A 41 -11.90 -10.05 5.91
C ALA A 41 -12.05 -8.94 6.97
N PRO A 42 -10.96 -8.23 7.34
CA PRO A 42 -11.04 -7.14 8.31
C PRO A 42 -12.03 -6.06 7.89
N SER A 43 -12.78 -5.52 8.84
CA SER A 43 -13.68 -4.39 8.57
C SER A 43 -12.92 -3.20 7.97
N GLY A 44 -13.47 -2.58 6.92
CA GLY A 44 -12.87 -1.41 6.29
C GLY A 44 -11.63 -1.69 5.42
N TYR A 45 -11.36 -2.95 5.07
CA TYR A 45 -10.20 -3.30 4.23
C TYR A 45 -10.29 -2.75 2.79
N SER A 46 -11.51 -2.52 2.29
CA SER A 46 -11.76 -2.13 0.90
C SER A 46 -11.29 -0.68 0.67
N ALA A 47 -10.48 -0.50 -0.37
CA ALA A 47 -10.00 0.79 -0.84
C ALA A 47 -10.26 0.92 -2.34
N THR A 48 -10.39 2.16 -2.82
CA THR A 48 -10.53 2.43 -4.27
C THR A 48 -9.18 2.36 -4.98
N THR A 49 -9.23 2.08 -6.27
CA THR A 49 -8.08 2.11 -7.19
C THR A 49 -7.82 3.52 -7.73
N MET A 50 -6.67 3.71 -8.38
CA MET A 50 -6.41 4.93 -9.16
C MET A 50 -6.78 4.68 -10.62
N ALA A 51 -7.34 5.70 -11.28
CA ALA A 51 -7.72 5.60 -12.70
C ALA A 51 -6.54 5.32 -13.65
N ALA A 52 -5.31 5.58 -13.19
CA ALA A 52 -4.06 5.38 -13.93
C ALA A 52 -3.29 4.12 -13.51
N ASP A 53 -3.91 3.20 -12.74
CA ASP A 53 -3.30 1.90 -12.43
C ASP A 53 -3.01 1.14 -13.74
N LEU A 54 -1.75 0.74 -13.94
CA LEU A 54 -1.32 0.07 -15.16
C LEU A 54 -1.92 -1.33 -15.24
N THR A 55 -2.54 -1.66 -16.36
CA THR A 55 -3.07 -3.01 -16.61
C THR A 55 -1.98 -3.99 -17.04
N THR A 56 -0.88 -3.49 -17.59
CA THR A 56 0.31 -4.25 -18.00
C THR A 56 1.56 -3.41 -17.75
N ASP A 57 2.67 -4.05 -17.36
CA ASP A 57 3.98 -3.40 -17.30
C ASP A 57 4.56 -3.09 -18.70
N PHE A 58 5.71 -2.42 -18.75
CA PHE A 58 6.38 -2.02 -19.99
C PHE A 58 7.32 -3.09 -20.58
N GLY A 59 7.43 -4.26 -19.94
CA GLY A 59 8.36 -5.32 -20.32
C GLY A 59 9.84 -4.94 -20.16
N THR A 60 10.71 -5.76 -20.75
CA THR A 60 12.18 -5.63 -20.59
C THR A 60 12.95 -5.65 -21.91
N THR A 61 12.27 -5.79 -23.05
CA THR A 61 12.89 -5.99 -24.38
C THR A 61 12.69 -4.80 -25.33
N ALA A 62 11.91 -3.80 -24.92
CA ALA A 62 11.61 -2.61 -25.70
C ALA A 62 11.93 -1.33 -24.90
N SER A 63 12.04 -0.20 -25.59
CA SER A 63 12.19 1.10 -24.95
C SER A 63 10.87 1.52 -24.28
N ILE A 64 10.96 2.05 -23.07
CA ILE A 64 9.81 2.50 -22.28
C ILE A 64 9.37 3.88 -22.78
N PRO A 65 8.08 4.10 -23.11
CA PRO A 65 7.59 5.41 -23.52
C PRO A 65 7.71 6.43 -22.38
N ILE A 66 8.02 7.69 -22.73
CA ILE A 66 8.13 8.78 -21.75
C ILE A 66 6.72 9.14 -21.24
N PRO A 67 6.44 9.06 -19.93
CA PRO A 67 5.15 9.43 -19.38
C PRO A 67 5.02 10.96 -19.23
N THR A 68 3.79 11.45 -19.11
CA THR A 68 3.50 12.78 -18.58
C THR A 68 3.46 12.76 -17.05
N ILE A 69 3.71 13.91 -16.42
CA ILE A 69 3.57 14.03 -14.96
C ILE A 69 2.08 14.13 -14.63
N PRO A 70 1.51 13.24 -13.78
CA PRO A 70 0.11 13.32 -13.41
C PRO A 70 -0.15 14.45 -12.40
N THR A 71 -1.41 14.82 -12.21
CA THR A 71 -1.86 15.81 -11.21
C THR A 71 -2.71 15.20 -10.09
N SER A 72 -2.82 13.86 -10.07
CA SER A 72 -3.55 13.07 -9.08
C SER A 72 -2.67 11.89 -8.64
N PHE A 73 -2.43 11.78 -7.34
CA PHE A 73 -1.48 10.82 -6.76
C PHE A 73 -2.09 9.95 -5.66
N TYR A 74 -3.24 10.36 -5.12
CA TYR A 74 -3.97 9.63 -4.10
C TYR A 74 -5.47 9.84 -4.33
N PRO A 75 -6.34 8.84 -4.08
CA PRO A 75 -7.76 8.98 -4.32
C PRO A 75 -8.38 10.21 -3.65
N GLY A 76 -9.02 11.06 -4.46
CA GLY A 76 -9.68 12.27 -3.98
C GLY A 76 -8.77 13.42 -3.55
N VAL A 77 -7.44 13.31 -3.72
CA VAL A 77 -6.48 14.36 -3.34
C VAL A 77 -5.80 14.96 -4.57
N THR A 78 -5.89 16.28 -4.70
CA THR A 78 -5.21 17.04 -5.76
C THR A 78 -3.74 17.25 -5.43
N ALA A 79 -2.89 17.37 -6.46
CA ALA A 79 -1.52 17.81 -6.29
C ALA A 79 -1.44 19.15 -5.53
N ILE A 80 -0.49 19.26 -4.60
CA ILE A 80 -0.29 20.47 -3.78
C ILE A 80 0.09 21.67 -4.65
N SER A 81 0.94 21.44 -5.65
CA SER A 81 1.44 22.47 -6.57
C SER A 81 1.11 22.10 -8.01
N PRO A 82 0.77 23.08 -8.87
CA PRO A 82 0.58 22.84 -10.29
C PRO A 82 1.90 22.46 -10.97
N LEU A 83 1.80 21.82 -12.13
CA LEU A 83 2.97 21.54 -12.95
C LEU A 83 3.60 22.86 -13.42
N ALA A 84 4.93 22.89 -13.49
CA ALA A 84 5.67 24.08 -13.93
C ALA A 84 5.23 24.57 -15.31
N SER A 85 4.88 23.65 -16.23
CA SER A 85 4.34 23.99 -17.56
C SER A 85 2.97 24.66 -17.51
N ALA A 86 2.16 24.43 -16.48
CA ALA A 86 0.87 25.09 -16.28
C ALA A 86 1.01 26.46 -15.60
N ALA A 87 2.13 26.71 -14.91
CA ALA A 87 2.42 27.99 -14.27
C ALA A 87 2.82 29.10 -15.27
N THR A 88 3.30 28.73 -16.47
CA THR A 88 3.73 29.66 -17.52
C THR A 88 2.57 30.29 -18.32
N THR A 89 1.33 29.84 -18.13
CA THR A 89 0.14 30.36 -18.82
C THR A 89 -0.65 31.43 -18.03
N ALA A 90 -0.03 32.08 -17.05
CA ALA A 90 -0.61 33.20 -16.29
C ALA A 90 -0.03 34.55 -16.73
#